data_AF-A0A087AM58-F1
#
_entry.id   AF-A0A087AM58-F1
#
_cell.length_a   1.000
_cell.length_b   1.000
_cell.length_c   1.000
_cell.angle_alpha   90.00
_cell.angle_beta   90.00
_cell.angle_gamma   90.00
#
_symmetry.space_group_name_H-M   'P 1'
#
loop_
_entity.id
_entity.type
_entity.pdbx_description
1 polymer ?
#
loop_
_entity_poly.entity_id
_entity_poly.type
_entity_poly.pdbx_seq_one_letter_code
_entity_poly.pdbx_strand_id
1 'polypeptide(L)'
;MARKQFHINGELRSERIYIRVSGKEKETIASVAKVRNATISRTFLDLFRDEYLRIEREQMERESPTVQELKRIRSEIWHIGHNINQIARLTNTELGTTHKDVTAINDGLERCEQLLSGLDDLVAKEHNLRRDRSVRTHDVISDQKK
;
A
#
# COMPACT_ATOMS: atom_id res chain seq x y z
N MET A 1 12.71 -30.33 65.80
CA MET A 1 11.75 -29.50 65.03
C MET A 1 11.52 -30.15 63.67
N ALA A 2 10.29 -30.58 63.39
CA ALA A 2 9.96 -31.32 62.17
C ALA A 2 9.98 -30.40 60.94
N ARG A 3 10.81 -30.72 59.94
CA ARG A 3 10.81 -30.04 58.64
C ARG A 3 9.51 -30.40 57.93
N LYS A 4 8.65 -29.41 57.67
CA LYS A 4 7.49 -29.53 56.77
C LYS A 4 8.01 -30.01 55.41
N GLN A 5 7.78 -31.28 55.08
CA GLN A 5 7.93 -31.79 53.73
C GLN A 5 6.81 -31.18 52.90
N PHE A 6 7.18 -30.27 52.00
CA PHE A 6 6.27 -29.78 50.98
C PHE A 6 6.02 -30.92 50.00
N HIS A 7 4.78 -31.43 49.96
CA HIS A 7 4.34 -32.39 48.97
C HIS A 7 4.52 -31.79 47.57
N ILE A 8 5.35 -32.44 46.75
CA ILE A 8 5.57 -32.06 45.35
C ILE A 8 4.54 -32.83 44.52
N ASN A 9 3.44 -32.18 44.14
CA ASN A 9 2.61 -32.66 43.03
C ASN A 9 3.27 -32.23 41.71
N GLY A 10 3.75 -33.20 40.93
CA GLY A 10 4.37 -32.99 39.61
C GLY A 10 5.36 -34.09 39.25
N GLU A 11 5.70 -34.21 37.96
CA GLU A 11 6.75 -35.12 37.49
C GLU A 11 8.09 -34.89 38.21
N LEU A 12 8.81 -35.98 38.44
CA LEU A 12 10.13 -35.94 39.07
C LEU A 12 11.11 -35.20 38.17
N ARG A 13 11.76 -34.17 38.73
CA ARG A 13 12.82 -33.42 38.03
C ARG A 13 14.11 -34.25 38.04
N SER A 14 14.41 -34.91 36.94
CA SER A 14 15.62 -35.72 36.75
C SER A 14 16.79 -34.94 36.13
N GLU A 15 16.50 -33.87 35.40
CA GLU A 15 17.48 -33.10 34.65
C GLU A 15 18.04 -31.91 35.44
N ARG A 16 19.28 -31.52 35.12
CA ARG A 16 19.96 -30.38 35.76
C ARG A 16 20.48 -29.41 34.72
N ILE A 17 20.27 -28.13 34.98
CA ILE A 17 20.82 -27.03 34.18
C ILE A 17 21.87 -26.32 35.03
N TYR A 18 23.09 -26.18 34.50
CA TYR A 18 24.16 -25.44 35.15
C TYR A 18 24.28 -24.05 34.52
N ILE A 19 24.18 -23.01 35.34
CA ILE A 19 24.27 -21.62 34.90
C ILE A 19 25.43 -20.96 35.65
N ARG A 20 26.35 -20.35 34.91
CA ARG A 20 27.41 -19.52 35.50
C ARG A 20 26.87 -18.11 35.67
N VAL A 21 27.01 -17.58 36.88
CA VAL A 21 26.56 -16.23 37.25
C VAL A 21 27.67 -15.51 38.00
N SER A 22 27.70 -14.19 37.90
CA SER A 22 28.51 -13.32 38.75
C SER A 22 28.01 -13.32 40.21
N GLY A 23 28.82 -12.81 41.13
CA GLY A 23 28.43 -12.65 42.54
C GLY A 23 27.17 -11.79 42.69
N LYS A 24 27.09 -10.67 41.96
CA LYS A 24 25.96 -9.73 41.99
C LYS A 24 24.66 -10.38 41.48
N GLU A 25 24.73 -11.15 40.39
CA GLU A 25 23.57 -11.88 39.86
C GLU A 25 23.10 -12.94 40.85
N LYS A 26 24.02 -13.67 41.48
CA LYS A 26 23.68 -14.66 42.51
C LYS A 26 22.93 -14.02 43.69
N GLU A 27 23.42 -12.89 44.20
CA GLU A 27 22.76 -12.14 45.29
C GLU A 27 21.37 -11.67 44.86
N THR A 28 21.25 -11.14 43.65
CA THR A 28 19.97 -10.70 43.08
C THR A 28 18.99 -11.87 43.02
N ILE A 29 19.37 -12.99 42.42
CA ILE A 29 18.53 -14.20 42.32
C ILE A 29 18.11 -14.70 43.70
N ALA A 30 19.04 -14.76 44.66
CA ALA A 30 18.75 -15.19 46.02
C ALA A 30 17.78 -14.24 46.74
N SER A 31 17.93 -12.93 46.53
CA SER A 31 17.03 -11.92 47.12
C SER A 31 15.60 -12.06 46.59
N VAL A 32 15.41 -12.26 45.28
CA VAL A 32 14.09 -12.48 44.67
C VAL A 32 13.44 -13.74 45.21
N ALA A 33 14.19 -14.84 45.30
CA ALA A 33 13.70 -16.10 45.87
C ALA A 33 13.28 -15.94 47.33
N LYS A 34 14.06 -15.19 48.13
CA LYS A 34 13.74 -14.88 49.52
C LYS A 34 12.45 -14.07 49.65
N VAL A 35 12.27 -13.03 48.84
CA VAL A 35 11.03 -12.21 48.83
C VAL A 35 9.81 -13.07 48.47
N ARG A 36 9.96 -14.01 47.54
CA ARG A 36 8.90 -14.95 47.14
C ARG A 36 8.71 -16.12 48.10
N ASN A 37 9.48 -16.18 49.20
CA ASN A 37 9.47 -17.29 50.16
C ASN A 37 9.62 -18.67 49.50
N ALA A 38 10.47 -18.75 48.47
CA ALA A 38 10.65 -19.94 47.64
C ALA A 38 12.14 -20.25 47.43
N THR A 39 12.45 -21.46 46.96
CA THR A 39 13.83 -21.79 46.58
C THR A 39 14.22 -21.08 45.28
N ILE A 40 15.52 -20.91 45.05
CA ILE A 40 16.03 -20.36 43.78
C ILE A 40 15.49 -21.19 42.60
N SER A 41 15.56 -22.52 42.68
CA SER A 41 15.07 -23.40 41.62
C SER A 41 13.58 -23.22 41.35
N ARG A 42 12.75 -23.10 42.39
CA ARG A 42 11.31 -22.90 42.21
C ARG A 42 11.01 -21.53 41.61
N THR A 43 11.64 -20.49 42.16
CA THR A 43 11.50 -19.11 41.69
C THR A 43 11.90 -18.99 40.22
N PHE A 44 13.01 -19.61 39.84
CA PHE A 44 13.50 -19.61 38.47
C PHE A 44 12.50 -20.27 37.53
N LEU A 45 12.03 -21.48 37.85
CA LEU A 45 11.06 -22.19 37.01
C LEU A 45 9.72 -21.44 36.88
N ASP A 46 9.23 -20.85 37.97
CA ASP A 46 7.98 -20.08 37.94
C ASP A 46 8.13 -18.82 37.07
N LEU A 47 9.25 -18.08 37.18
CA LEU A 47 9.51 -16.91 36.34
C LEU A 47 9.58 -17.28 34.84
N PHE A 48 10.28 -18.35 34.49
CA PHE A 48 10.35 -18.82 33.09
C PHE A 48 8.99 -19.31 32.58
N ARG A 49 8.19 -19.96 33.43
CA ARG A 49 6.84 -20.38 33.07
C ARG A 49 5.92 -19.18 32.82
N ASP A 50 5.94 -18.19 33.71
CA ASP A 50 5.15 -16.97 33.58
C ASP A 50 5.51 -16.21 32.29
N GLU A 51 6.81 -16.11 32.00
CA GLU A 51 7.32 -15.49 30.78
C GLU A 51 6.90 -16.25 29.52
N TYR A 52 7.03 -17.58 29.53
CA TYR A 52 6.58 -18.43 28.42
C TYR A 52 5.09 -18.25 28.13
N LEU A 53 4.25 -18.28 29.17
CA LEU A 53 2.81 -18.05 29.03
C LEU A 53 2.49 -16.63 28.55
N ARG A 54 3.31 -15.64 28.89
CA ARG A 54 3.15 -14.28 28.35
C ARG A 54 3.44 -14.25 26.85
N ILE A 55 4.55 -14.85 26.43
CA ILE A 55 4.94 -14.93 25.00
C ILE A 55 3.87 -15.67 24.20
N GLU A 56 3.38 -16.80 24.71
CA GLU A 56 2.34 -17.60 24.06
C GLU A 56 1.04 -16.79 23.90
N ARG A 57 0.60 -16.07 24.95
CA ARG A 57 -0.56 -15.18 24.86
C ARG A 57 -0.36 -14.06 23.85
N GLU A 58 0.80 -13.40 23.85
CA GLU A 58 1.11 -12.34 22.89
C GLU A 58 1.10 -12.85 21.43
N GLN A 59 1.57 -14.07 21.20
CA GLN A 59 1.50 -14.72 19.89
C GLN A 59 0.06 -15.02 19.48
N MET A 60 -0.72 -15.65 20.37
CA MET A 60 -2.13 -15.94 20.13
C MET A 60 -2.94 -14.65 19.88
N GLU A 61 -2.66 -13.57 20.60
CA GLU A 61 -3.31 -12.27 20.39
C GLU A 61 -2.92 -11.66 19.04
N ARG A 62 -1.65 -11.74 18.63
CA ARG A 62 -1.19 -11.26 17.31
C ARG A 62 -1.84 -12.01 16.15
N GLU A 63 -2.10 -13.29 16.36
CA GLU A 63 -2.74 -14.19 15.39
C GLU A 63 -4.26 -14.23 15.51
N SER A 64 -4.81 -13.58 16.55
CA SER A 64 -6.24 -13.57 16.84
C SER A 64 -7.05 -13.08 15.63
N PRO A 65 -8.20 -13.72 15.32
CA PRO A 65 -9.08 -13.30 14.24
C PRO A 65 -9.50 -11.82 14.37
N THR A 66 -9.66 -11.32 15.59
CA THR A 66 -9.95 -9.89 15.84
C THR A 66 -8.82 -8.98 15.36
N VAL A 67 -7.56 -9.31 15.64
CA VAL A 67 -6.41 -8.52 15.18
C VAL A 67 -6.25 -8.60 13.67
N GLN A 68 -6.53 -9.76 13.06
CA GLN A 68 -6.55 -9.90 11.61
C GLN A 68 -7.64 -9.03 10.96
N GLU A 69 -8.84 -9.02 11.54
CA GLU A 69 -9.94 -8.20 11.06
C GLU A 69 -9.65 -6.69 11.20
N LEU A 70 -9.03 -6.28 12.31
CA LEU A 70 -8.57 -4.89 12.47
C LEU A 70 -7.50 -4.50 11.43
N LYS A 71 -6.57 -5.42 11.09
CA LYS A 71 -5.60 -5.19 10.01
C LYS A 71 -6.30 -5.02 8.66
N ARG A 72 -7.34 -5.82 8.39
CA ARG A 72 -8.16 -5.72 7.18
C ARG A 72 -8.89 -4.37 7.12
N ILE A 73 -9.62 -4.00 8.17
CA ILE A 73 -10.33 -2.72 8.27
C ILE A 73 -9.37 -1.55 8.04
N ARG A 74 -8.17 -1.59 8.64
CA ARG A 74 -7.14 -0.56 8.44
C ARG A 74 -6.72 -0.43 6.97
N SER A 75 -6.53 -1.55 6.25
CA SER A 75 -6.23 -1.53 4.82
C SER A 75 -7.37 -0.94 4.00
N GLU A 76 -8.62 -1.29 4.33
CA GLU A 76 -9.81 -0.72 3.68
C GLU A 76 -9.90 0.80 3.90
N ILE A 77 -9.66 1.29 5.12
CA ILE A 77 -9.59 2.73 5.43
C ILE A 77 -8.50 3.41 4.61
N TRP A 78 -7.33 2.79 4.44
CA TRP A 78 -6.27 3.35 3.62
C TRP A 78 -6.69 3.50 2.15
N HIS A 79 -7.37 2.49 1.58
CA HIS A 79 -7.92 2.57 0.22
C HIS A 79 -8.96 3.68 0.09
N ILE A 80 -9.87 3.82 1.06
CA ILE A 80 -10.86 4.89 1.09
C ILE A 80 -10.17 6.26 1.12
N GLY A 81 -9.20 6.46 2.01
CA GLY A 81 -8.42 7.70 2.10
C GLY A 81 -7.67 8.01 0.80
N HIS A 82 -7.10 6.99 0.15
CA HIS A 82 -6.44 7.15 -1.15
C HIS A 82 -7.43 7.60 -2.24
N ASN A 83 -8.60 6.99 -2.31
CA ASN A 83 -9.64 7.36 -3.27
C ASN A 83 -10.16 8.78 -3.02
N ILE A 84 -10.44 9.14 -1.76
CA ILE A 84 -10.84 10.51 -1.37
C ILE A 84 -9.77 11.52 -1.82
N ASN A 85 -8.49 11.20 -1.64
CA ASN A 85 -7.40 12.05 -2.05
C ASN A 85 -7.32 12.19 -3.59
N GLN A 86 -7.64 11.15 -4.35
CA GLN A 86 -7.77 11.25 -5.80
C GLN A 86 -8.94 12.16 -6.20
N ILE A 87 -10.12 11.98 -5.60
CA ILE A 87 -11.30 12.82 -5.84
C ILE A 87 -10.97 14.28 -5.54
N ALA A 88 -10.38 14.57 -4.38
CA ALA A 88 -9.99 15.92 -4.00
C ALA A 88 -9.03 16.56 -5.02
N ARG A 89 -8.04 15.80 -5.52
CA ARG A 89 -7.16 16.28 -6.60
C ARG A 89 -7.92 16.55 -7.89
N LEU A 90 -8.77 15.63 -8.34
CA LEU A 90 -9.56 15.80 -9.55
C LEU A 90 -10.51 16.98 -9.44
N THR A 91 -11.24 17.12 -8.34
CA THR A 91 -12.13 18.25 -8.08
C THR A 91 -11.37 19.56 -7.99
N ASN A 92 -10.17 19.60 -7.41
CA ASN A 92 -9.32 20.80 -7.43
C ASN A 92 -8.80 21.12 -8.84
N THR A 93 -8.55 20.12 -9.67
CA THR A 93 -8.19 20.32 -11.08
C THR A 93 -9.38 20.78 -11.91
N GLU A 94 -10.59 20.25 -11.68
CA GLU A 94 -11.82 20.66 -12.36
C GLU A 94 -12.29 22.05 -11.91
N LEU A 95 -12.24 22.37 -10.60
CA LEU A 95 -12.47 23.72 -10.08
C LEU A 95 -11.34 24.69 -10.43
N GLY A 96 -10.12 24.18 -10.65
CA GLY A 96 -8.97 24.93 -11.13
C GLY A 96 -8.97 25.15 -12.64
N THR A 97 -9.74 24.34 -13.39
CA THR A 97 -10.06 24.58 -14.80
C THR A 97 -11.04 25.74 -14.82
N THR A 98 -10.49 26.94 -14.97
CA THR A 98 -11.29 28.16 -14.92
C THR A 98 -12.12 28.24 -16.21
N HIS A 99 -13.25 28.96 -16.24
CA HIS A 99 -13.98 29.26 -17.49
C HIS A 99 -13.04 29.72 -18.63
N LYS A 100 -11.92 30.37 -18.28
CA LYS A 100 -10.85 30.76 -19.20
C LYS A 100 -10.17 29.59 -19.92
N ASP A 101 -9.97 28.46 -19.25
CA ASP A 101 -9.33 27.27 -19.84
C ASP A 101 -10.29 26.56 -20.80
N VAL A 102 -11.58 26.51 -20.45
CA VAL A 102 -12.65 26.04 -21.36
C VAL A 102 -12.75 26.95 -22.58
N THR A 103 -12.64 28.27 -22.40
CA THR A 103 -12.67 29.25 -23.51
C THR A 103 -11.43 29.09 -24.39
N ALA A 104 -10.24 28.91 -23.81
CA ALA A 104 -9.00 28.71 -24.57
C ALA A 104 -8.99 27.39 -25.37
N ILE A 105 -9.58 26.32 -24.83
CA ILE A 105 -9.78 25.06 -25.55
C ILE A 105 -10.79 25.26 -26.68
N ASN A 106 -11.88 26.00 -26.45
CA ASN A 106 -12.89 26.28 -27.46
C ASN A 106 -12.34 27.16 -28.61
N ASP A 107 -11.57 28.20 -28.28
CA ASP A 107 -10.85 29.04 -29.26
C ASP A 107 -9.84 28.22 -30.08
N GLY A 108 -9.19 27.23 -29.44
CA GLY A 108 -8.31 26.28 -30.12
C GLY A 108 -9.07 25.36 -31.07
N LEU A 109 -10.27 24.92 -30.69
CA LEU A 109 -11.15 24.08 -31.51
C LEU A 109 -11.70 24.84 -32.72
N GLU A 110 -12.16 26.08 -32.53
CA GLU A 110 -12.61 26.95 -33.64
C GLU A 110 -11.49 27.19 -34.67
N ARG A 111 -10.25 27.40 -34.21
CA ARG A 111 -9.11 27.54 -35.13
C ARG A 111 -8.81 26.25 -35.89
N CYS A 112 -8.92 25.10 -35.25
CA CYS A 112 -8.76 23.81 -35.92
C CYS A 112 -9.85 23.60 -36.98
N GLU A 113 -11.10 23.95 -36.68
CA GLU A 113 -12.20 23.88 -37.63
C GLU A 113 -12.00 24.82 -38.83
N GLN A 114 -11.53 26.04 -38.60
CA GLN A 114 -11.17 26.98 -39.67
C GLN A 114 -10.03 26.46 -40.56
N LEU A 115 -9.01 25.85 -39.97
CA LEU A 115 -7.90 25.26 -40.73
C LEU A 115 -8.35 24.05 -41.55
N LEU A 116 -9.24 23.21 -41.00
CA LEU A 116 -9.83 22.08 -41.72
C LEU A 116 -10.69 22.56 -42.90
N SER A 117 -11.55 23.56 -42.69
CA SER A 117 -12.33 24.17 -43.77
C SER A 117 -11.43 24.76 -44.86
N GLY A 118 -10.36 25.45 -44.49
CA GLY A 118 -9.39 25.98 -45.45
C GLY A 118 -8.62 24.89 -46.21
N LEU A 119 -8.36 23.75 -45.57
CA LEU A 119 -7.77 22.59 -46.23
C LEU A 119 -8.74 21.97 -47.24
N ASP A 120 -10.02 21.83 -46.87
CA ASP A 120 -11.06 21.31 -47.76
C ASP A 120 -11.23 22.21 -49.00
N ASP A 121 -11.20 23.53 -48.81
CA ASP A 121 -11.24 24.51 -49.91
C ASP A 121 -10.01 24.39 -50.84
N LEU A 122 -8.81 24.20 -50.27
CA LEU A 122 -7.58 24.00 -51.03
C LEU A 122 -7.63 22.69 -51.83
N VAL A 123 -8.12 21.61 -51.23
CA VAL A 123 -8.28 20.31 -51.88
C VAL A 123 -9.31 20.41 -53.02
N ALA A 124 -10.42 21.10 -52.80
CA ALA A 124 -11.43 21.35 -53.83
C ALA A 124 -10.86 22.17 -55.00
N LYS A 125 -10.06 23.20 -54.69
CA LYS A 125 -9.40 24.04 -55.71
C LYS A 125 -8.36 23.28 -56.52
N GLU A 126 -7.53 22.46 -55.88
CA GLU A 126 -6.59 21.55 -56.56
C GLU A 126 -7.32 20.55 -57.46
N HIS A 127 -8.44 19.98 -56.99
CA HIS A 127 -9.23 19.05 -57.80
C HIS A 127 -9.84 19.73 -59.03
N ASN A 128 -10.28 20.98 -58.92
CA ASN A 128 -10.79 21.76 -60.05
C ASN A 128 -9.65 22.14 -61.04
N LEU A 129 -8.49 22.55 -60.53
CA LEU A 129 -7.28 22.83 -61.34
C LEU A 129 -6.74 21.58 -62.07
N ARG A 130 -6.90 20.39 -61.48
CA ARG A 130 -6.55 19.11 -62.12
C ARG A 130 -7.56 18.71 -63.20
N ARG A 131 -8.87 18.95 -62.99
CA ARG A 131 -9.87 18.77 -64.05
C ARG A 131 -9.62 19.71 -65.23
N ASP A 132 -9.35 20.99 -64.99
CA ASP A 132 -9.06 21.96 -66.06
C ASP A 132 -7.79 21.61 -66.86
N ARG A 133 -6.75 21.10 -66.18
CA ARG A 133 -5.56 20.57 -66.85
C ARG A 133 -5.86 19.32 -67.68
N SER A 134 -6.70 18.41 -67.18
CA SER A 134 -7.11 17.20 -67.92
C SER A 134 -7.92 17.53 -69.18
N VAL A 135 -8.83 18.51 -69.11
CA VAL A 135 -9.62 18.98 -70.27
C VAL A 135 -8.68 19.58 -71.32
N ARG A 136 -7.77 20.47 -70.92
CA ARG A 136 -6.78 21.05 -71.84
C ARG A 136 -5.87 20.00 -72.50
N THR A 137 -5.46 18.96 -71.78
CA THR A 137 -4.65 17.88 -72.39
C THR A 137 -5.45 16.97 -73.32
N HIS A 138 -6.76 16.80 -73.09
CA HIS A 138 -7.61 16.01 -73.98
C HIS A 138 -7.87 16.73 -75.31
N ASP A 139 -8.06 18.06 -75.27
CA ASP A 139 -8.20 18.87 -76.49
C ASP A 139 -6.91 18.84 -77.34
N VAL A 140 -5.73 18.88 -76.70
CA VAL A 140 -4.43 18.85 -77.41
C VAL A 140 -4.13 17.47 -78.02
N ILE A 141 -4.56 16.37 -77.39
CA ILE A 141 -4.35 15.01 -77.93
C ILE A 141 -5.34 14.69 -79.07
N SER A 142 -6.55 15.27 -79.02
CA SER A 142 -7.57 15.11 -80.07
C SER A 142 -7.15 15.75 -81.40
N ASP A 143 -6.37 16.83 -81.34
CA ASP A 143 -5.85 17.55 -82.52
C ASP A 143 -4.62 16.87 -83.17
N GLN A 144 -3.99 15.90 -82.49
CA GLN A 144 -2.84 15.16 -83.03
C GLN A 144 -3.18 13.80 -83.66
N LYS A 145 -4.47 13.45 -83.77
CA LYS A 145 -4.95 12.21 -84.39
C LYS A 145 -5.76 12.41 -85.68
N LYS A 146 -5.46 13.48 -86.43
CA LYS A 146 -5.98 13.67 -87.79
C LYS A 146 -4.85 13.69 -88.82
#